data_AF-A0A0F9C5I9-F1
#
_entry.id   AF-A0A0F9C5I9-F1
#
_cell.length_a   1.000
_cell.length_b   1.000
_cell.length_c   1.000
_cell.angle_alpha   90.00
_cell.angle_beta   90.00
_cell.angle_gamma   90.00
#
_symmetry.space_group_name_H-M   'P 1'
#
loop_
_entity.id
_entity.type
_entity.pdbx_description
1 polymer ?
#
loop_
_entity_poly.entity_id
_entity_poly.type
_entity_poly.pdbx_seq_one_letter_code
_entity_poly.pdbx_strand_id
1 'polypeptide(L)'
;MFSFGPKLYNPHGVFIPDEILAHEAVHGFRQGETVADTLEWWRRYMAEPAFRLAEELPAHKAELQWLIDHNSRRDRRRAIKQIAAKLASPLYGSLVTPSQARKLLKAENLWHSNITMQ
;
A
#
# COMPACT_ATOMS: atom_id res chain seq x y z
N MET A 1 4.16 -4.72 10.95
CA MET A 1 3.54 -3.38 11.09
C MET A 1 2.09 -3.54 10.69
N PHE A 2 1.19 -2.82 11.35
CA PHE A 2 -0.19 -2.66 10.88
C PHE A 2 -0.79 -1.40 11.48
N SER A 3 -1.78 -0.83 10.82
CA SER A 3 -2.64 0.23 11.39
C SER A 3 -3.93 -0.34 11.99
N PHE A 4 -4.40 0.29 13.07
CA PHE A 4 -5.73 0.09 13.64
C PHE A 4 -6.36 1.47 13.84
N GLY A 5 -7.22 1.85 12.90
CA GLY A 5 -7.66 3.22 12.68
C GLY A 5 -6.45 4.14 12.50
N PRO A 6 -6.40 5.30 13.22
CA PRO A 6 -5.29 6.25 13.11
C PRO A 6 -4.01 5.79 13.83
N LYS A 7 -4.02 4.65 14.52
CA LYS A 7 -2.88 4.18 15.34
C LYS A 7 -2.02 3.20 14.56
N LEU A 8 -0.72 3.46 14.53
CA LEU A 8 0.27 2.57 13.93
C LEU A 8 0.90 1.66 15.00
N TYR A 9 0.87 0.34 14.79
CA TYR A 9 1.39 -0.66 15.73
C TYR A 9 2.73 -1.22 15.27
N ASN A 10 3.79 -0.85 15.99
CA ASN A 10 5.18 -1.30 15.78
C ASN A 10 5.67 -2.19 16.94
N PRO A 11 5.22 -3.45 17.06
CA PRO A 11 5.51 -4.29 18.22
C PRO A 11 6.99 -4.63 18.39
N HIS A 12 7.80 -4.48 17.34
CA HIS A 12 9.24 -4.76 17.36
C HIS A 12 10.09 -3.51 17.59
N GLY A 13 9.48 -2.32 17.68
CA GLY A 13 10.19 -1.07 17.94
C GLY A 13 11.26 -0.72 16.89
N VAL A 14 11.13 -1.23 15.66
CA VAL A 14 12.12 -1.02 14.60
C VAL A 14 11.89 0.31 13.89
N PHE A 15 12.93 0.85 13.26
CA PHE A 15 12.77 1.97 12.34
C PHE A 15 11.77 1.59 11.22
N ILE A 16 10.83 2.48 10.94
CA ILE A 16 9.81 2.30 9.91
C ILE A 16 10.17 3.23 8.76
N PRO A 17 10.49 2.69 7.58
CA PRO A 17 10.70 3.51 6.40
C PRO A 17 9.45 4.32 6.03
N ASP A 18 9.64 5.54 5.54
CA ASP A 18 8.55 6.47 5.23
C ASP A 18 7.62 5.94 4.13
N GLU A 19 8.11 5.14 3.18
CA GLU A 19 7.25 4.49 2.18
C GLU A 19 6.26 3.51 2.81
N ILE A 20 6.66 2.87 3.92
CA ILE A 20 5.79 1.98 4.68
C ILE A 20 4.78 2.81 5.49
N LEU A 21 5.17 3.97 6.02
CA LEU A 21 4.20 4.89 6.64
C LEU A 21 3.15 5.36 5.63
N ALA A 22 3.54 5.66 4.40
CA ALA A 22 2.61 6.03 3.33
C ALA A 22 1.62 4.89 2.99
N HIS A 23 2.08 3.63 3.01
CA HIS A 23 1.23 2.45 2.86
C HIS A 23 0.22 2.33 4.01
N GLU A 24 0.69 2.37 5.25
CA GLU A 24 -0.16 2.17 6.44
C GLU A 24 -1.16 3.32 6.64
N ALA A 25 -0.84 4.53 6.20
CA ALA A 25 -1.75 5.68 6.21
C ALA A 25 -2.99 5.43 5.34
N VAL A 26 -2.83 4.75 4.19
CA VAL A 26 -3.97 4.36 3.34
C VAL A 26 -4.88 3.39 4.08
N HIS A 27 -4.32 2.38 4.77
CA HIS A 27 -5.12 1.45 5.57
C HIS A 27 -5.85 2.16 6.72
N GLY A 28 -5.16 3.06 7.44
CA GLY A 28 -5.76 3.83 8.53
C GLY A 28 -6.95 4.67 8.06
N PHE A 29 -6.86 5.28 6.88
CA PHE A 29 -7.97 6.01 6.27
C PHE A 29 -9.13 5.08 5.85
N ARG A 30 -8.82 3.92 5.25
CA ARG A 30 -9.84 2.99 4.72
C ARG A 30 -10.55 2.18 5.79
N GLN A 31 -9.96 2.05 6.98
CA GLN A 31 -10.56 1.40 8.14
C GLN A 31 -11.75 2.17 8.75
N GLY A 32 -11.97 3.42 8.36
CA GLY A 32 -13.06 4.25 8.87
C GLY A 32 -12.69 5.01 10.15
N GLU A 33 -13.66 5.73 10.70
CA GLU A 33 -13.43 6.67 11.81
C GLU A 33 -13.67 6.04 13.19
N THR A 34 -14.49 4.98 13.25
CA THR A 34 -14.85 4.35 14.52
C THR A 34 -14.12 3.03 14.74
N VAL A 35 -14.06 2.59 16.00
CA VAL A 35 -13.53 1.27 16.36
C VAL A 35 -14.35 0.16 15.71
N ALA A 36 -15.67 0.33 15.58
CA ALA A 36 -16.54 -0.65 14.94
C ALA A 36 -16.20 -0.81 13.44
N ASP A 37 -15.97 0.31 12.74
CA ASP A 37 -15.57 0.29 11.32
C ASP A 37 -14.22 -0.43 11.15
N THR A 38 -13.26 -0.12 12.02
CA THR A 38 -11.93 -0.73 11.98
C THR A 38 -12.01 -2.25 12.20
N LEU A 39 -12.83 -2.70 13.14
CA LEU A 39 -13.02 -4.13 13.40
C LEU A 39 -13.69 -4.85 12.22
N GLU A 40 -14.71 -4.23 11.61
CA GLU A 40 -15.37 -4.80 10.43
C GLU A 40 -14.42 -4.84 9.23
N TRP A 41 -13.63 -3.79 9.04
CA TRP A 41 -12.58 -3.76 8.02
C TRP A 41 -11.61 -4.92 8.18
N TRP A 42 -11.09 -5.15 9.40
CA TRP A 42 -10.19 -6.27 9.69
C TRP A 42 -10.86 -7.63 9.48
N ARG A 43 -12.14 -7.78 9.88
CA ARG A 43 -12.92 -8.99 9.64
C ARG A 43 -12.97 -9.33 8.16
N ARG A 44 -13.31 -8.36 7.31
CA ARG A 44 -13.36 -8.51 5.85
C ARG A 44 -11.97 -8.74 5.26
N TYR A 45 -10.96 -8.00 5.69
CA TYR A 45 -9.58 -8.16 5.23
C TYR A 45 -9.05 -9.58 5.46
N MET A 46 -9.37 -10.19 6.60
CA MET A 46 -8.99 -11.56 6.90
C MET A 46 -9.81 -12.60 6.14
N ALA A 47 -11.10 -12.37 5.92
CA ALA A 47 -12.02 -13.36 5.36
C ALA A 47 -12.21 -13.29 3.82
N GLU A 48 -12.06 -12.12 3.22
CA GLU A 48 -12.45 -11.83 1.83
C GLU A 48 -11.20 -11.49 0.98
N PRO A 49 -10.65 -12.44 0.20
CA PRO A 49 -9.44 -12.19 -0.62
C PRO A 49 -9.58 -11.04 -1.62
N ALA A 50 -10.76 -10.87 -2.20
CA ALA A 50 -11.03 -9.77 -3.13
C ALA A 50 -11.03 -8.41 -2.42
N PHE A 51 -11.59 -8.34 -1.20
CA PHE A 51 -11.52 -7.14 -0.37
C PHE A 51 -10.07 -6.82 -0.01
N ARG A 52 -9.32 -7.83 0.48
CA ARG A 52 -7.89 -7.67 0.77
C ARG A 52 -7.11 -7.09 -0.41
N LEU A 53 -7.34 -7.60 -1.62
CA LEU A 53 -6.66 -7.07 -2.82
C LEU A 53 -7.06 -5.61 -3.11
N ALA A 54 -8.33 -5.27 -2.93
CA ALA A 54 -8.83 -3.90 -3.11
C ALA A 54 -8.27 -2.92 -2.07
N GLU A 55 -7.87 -3.40 -0.89
CA GLU A 55 -7.21 -2.63 0.15
C GLU A 55 -5.68 -2.52 -0.08
N GLU A 56 -5.01 -3.62 -0.42
CA GLU A 56 -3.55 -3.66 -0.62
C GLU A 56 -3.09 -2.89 -1.85
N LEU A 57 -3.88 -2.90 -2.93
CA LEU A 57 -3.51 -2.23 -4.18
C LEU A 57 -3.29 -0.72 -4.00
N PRO A 58 -4.23 0.07 -3.45
CA PRO A 58 -4.01 1.49 -3.22
C PRO A 58 -2.89 1.76 -2.19
N ALA A 59 -2.74 0.93 -1.16
CA ALA A 59 -1.68 1.08 -0.16
C ALA A 59 -0.29 0.88 -0.78
N HIS A 60 -0.10 -0.15 -1.60
CA HIS A 60 1.15 -0.34 -2.36
C HIS A 60 1.37 0.71 -3.45
N LYS A 61 0.32 1.32 -4.02
CA LYS A 61 0.48 2.47 -4.91
C LYS A 61 1.02 3.69 -4.16
N ALA A 62 0.54 3.96 -2.94
CA ALA A 62 1.07 5.03 -2.11
C ALA A 62 2.55 4.79 -1.75
N GLU A 63 2.90 3.55 -1.38
CA GLU A 63 4.30 3.14 -1.17
C GLU A 63 5.17 3.40 -2.41
N LEU A 64 4.69 2.98 -3.59
CA LEU A 64 5.40 3.18 -4.85
C LEU A 64 5.54 4.65 -5.21
N GLN A 65 4.50 5.46 -5.00
CA GLN A 65 4.52 6.89 -5.28
C GLN A 65 5.56 7.59 -4.41
N TRP A 66 5.59 7.30 -3.10
CA TRP A 66 6.60 7.84 -2.21
C TRP A 66 8.02 7.49 -2.70
N LEU A 67 8.26 6.23 -3.08
CA LEU A 67 9.56 5.81 -3.62
C LEU A 67 9.93 6.54 -4.91
N ILE A 68 8.96 6.85 -5.77
CA ILE A 68 9.18 7.54 -7.06
C ILE A 68 9.52 9.01 -6.88
N ASP A 69 8.92 9.66 -5.89
CA ASP A 69 9.11 11.08 -5.60
C ASP A 69 10.43 11.34 -4.88
N HIS A 70 10.89 10.38 -4.07
CA HIS A 70 12.08 10.53 -3.23
C HIS A 70 13.33 9.81 -3.77
N ASN A 71 13.26 9.17 -4.96
CA ASN A 71 14.41 8.50 -5.56
C ASN A 71 14.64 8.84 -7.04
N SER A 72 15.82 8.48 -7.55
CA SER A 72 16.22 8.76 -8.93
C SER A 72 15.42 7.97 -9.96
N ARG A 73 15.45 8.40 -11.24
CA ARG A 73 14.81 7.67 -12.35
C ARG A 73 15.25 6.19 -12.46
N ARG A 74 16.51 5.89 -12.14
CA ARG A 74 17.03 4.51 -12.14
C ARG A 74 16.34 3.67 -11.07
N ASP A 75 16.07 4.26 -9.91
CA ASP A 75 15.46 3.59 -8.76
C ASP A 75 13.97 3.32 -8.99
N ARG A 76 13.29 4.12 -9.81
CA ARG A 76 11.86 3.91 -10.14
C ARG A 76 11.57 2.53 -10.72
N ARG A 77 12.40 2.04 -11.66
CA ARG A 77 12.21 0.69 -12.24
C ARG A 77 12.40 -0.41 -11.20
N ARG A 78 13.35 -0.21 -10.28
CA ARG A 78 13.61 -1.13 -9.16
C ARG A 78 12.44 -1.12 -8.18
N ALA A 79 11.94 0.07 -7.81
CA ALA A 79 10.79 0.25 -6.94
C ALA A 79 9.56 -0.48 -7.49
N ILE A 80 9.20 -0.28 -8.77
CA ILE A 80 8.07 -0.99 -9.39
C ILE A 80 8.24 -2.51 -9.28
N LYS A 81 9.44 -3.04 -9.52
CA LYS A 81 9.71 -4.48 -9.40
C LYS A 81 9.56 -4.96 -7.95
N GLN A 82 10.05 -4.19 -6.98
CA GLN A 82 9.97 -4.51 -5.56
C GLN A 82 8.53 -4.50 -5.08
N ILE A 83 7.78 -3.43 -5.34
CA ILE A 83 6.38 -3.29 -4.92
C ILE A 83 5.49 -4.36 -5.58
N ALA A 84 5.70 -4.64 -6.87
CA ALA A 84 4.96 -5.72 -7.53
C ALA A 84 5.24 -7.10 -6.91
N ALA A 85 6.46 -7.35 -6.43
CA ALA A 85 6.78 -8.58 -5.73
C ALA A 85 6.14 -8.64 -4.34
N LYS A 86 6.06 -7.51 -3.61
CA LYS A 86 5.35 -7.43 -2.33
C LYS A 86 3.86 -7.73 -2.48
N LEU A 87 3.19 -7.06 -3.41
CA LEU A 87 1.75 -7.27 -3.68
C LEU A 87 1.42 -8.71 -4.11
N ALA A 88 2.35 -9.36 -4.82
CA ALA A 88 2.21 -10.75 -5.24
C ALA A 88 2.68 -11.78 -4.18
N SER A 89 3.17 -11.33 -3.03
CA SER A 89 3.80 -12.21 -2.05
C SER A 89 2.77 -13.05 -1.27
N PRO A 90 3.19 -14.21 -0.72
CA PRO A 90 2.35 -15.02 0.15
C PRO A 90 1.87 -14.30 1.41
N LEU A 91 2.54 -13.22 1.82
CA LEU A 91 2.15 -12.41 2.98
C LEU A 91 0.69 -11.96 2.89
N TYR A 92 0.24 -11.61 1.67
CA TYR A 92 -1.13 -11.17 1.42
C TYR A 92 -2.03 -12.30 0.91
N GLY A 93 -1.52 -13.53 0.82
CA GLY A 93 -2.25 -14.70 0.34
C GLY A 93 -2.13 -14.94 -1.17
N SER A 94 -1.06 -14.44 -1.81
CA SER A 94 -0.79 -14.67 -3.24
C SER A 94 -1.95 -14.25 -4.15
N LEU A 95 -2.58 -13.12 -3.81
CA LEU A 95 -3.81 -12.62 -4.44
C LEU A 95 -3.68 -12.37 -5.94
N VAL A 96 -2.48 -12.03 -6.39
CA VAL A 96 -2.14 -11.75 -7.78
C VAL A 96 -0.77 -12.31 -8.13
N THR A 97 -0.58 -12.65 -9.39
CA THR A 97 0.75 -12.99 -9.91
C THR A 97 1.65 -11.75 -10.04
N PRO A 98 2.99 -11.90 -10.06
CA PRO A 98 3.90 -10.77 -10.28
C PRO A 98 3.68 -10.03 -11.61
N SER A 99 3.11 -10.68 -12.63
CA SER A 99 2.79 -10.04 -13.91
C SER A 99 1.49 -9.22 -13.80
N GLN A 100 0.46 -9.73 -13.12
CA GLN A 100 -0.77 -9.00 -12.81
C GLN A 100 -0.48 -7.79 -11.91
N ALA A 101 0.32 -7.97 -10.84
CA ALA A 101 0.72 -6.89 -9.94
C ALA A 101 1.36 -5.71 -10.70
N ARG A 102 2.29 -5.99 -11.62
CA ARG A 102 2.91 -4.95 -12.46
C ARG A 102 1.93 -4.24 -13.38
N LYS A 103 0.93 -4.95 -13.91
CA LYS A 103 -0.12 -4.34 -14.74
C LYS A 103 -0.98 -3.42 -13.88
N LEU A 104 -1.44 -3.89 -12.72
CA LEU A 104 -2.26 -3.11 -11.79
C LEU A 104 -1.57 -1.84 -11.28
N LEU A 105 -0.27 -1.91 -10.99
CA LEU A 105 0.52 -0.75 -10.55
C LEU A 105 0.82 0.26 -11.66
N LYS A 106 0.68 -0.12 -12.94
CA LYS A 106 0.93 0.75 -14.10
C LYS A 106 -0.34 1.26 -14.78
N ALA A 107 -1.47 0.58 -14.59
CA ALA A 107 -2.71 0.82 -15.31
C ALA A 107 -3.40 2.14 -14.93
N GLU A 108 -3.07 2.71 -13.77
CA GLU A 108 -3.40 4.09 -13.44
C GLU A 108 -2.16 4.94 -13.69
N ASN A 109 -2.32 5.99 -14.51
CA ASN A 109 -1.35 7.08 -14.56
C ASN A 109 -1.09 7.52 -13.12
N LEU A 110 0.08 7.14 -12.57
CA LEU A 110 0.61 7.68 -11.34
C LEU A 110 0.40 9.19 -11.40
N TRP A 111 -0.35 9.70 -10.43
CA TRP A 111 -1.04 10.99 -10.47
C TRP A 111 -0.24 12.07 -11.19
N HIS A 112 -0.91 12.72 -12.14
CA HIS A 112 -0.37 13.76 -13.02
C HIS A 112 0.64 14.65 -12.32
N SER A 113 1.80 14.79 -12.97
CA SER A 113 2.70 15.93 -12.88
C SER A 113 1.90 17.24 -13.06
N ASN A 114 1.24 17.74 -12.02
CA ASN A 114 0.55 19.04 -11.99
C ASN A 114 0.49 19.53 -10.54
N ILE A 115 1.65 19.78 -9.94
CA ILE A 115 1.77 20.85 -8.95
C ILE A 115 2.36 22.03 -9.73
N THR A 116 1.50 22.76 -10.42
CA THR A 116 1.79 24.16 -10.74
C THR A 116 1.56 24.90 -9.43
N MET A 117 2.63 25.38 -8.81
CA MET A 117 2.55 26.32 -7.69
C MET A 117 1.81 27.57 -8.21
N GLN A 118 0.72 27.94 -7.52
CA GLN A 118 0.27 29.32 -7.41
C GLN A 118 0.56 29.77 -5.99
#